data_AF-A0A0H1BDW3-F1
#
_entry.id   AF-A0A0H1BDW3-F1
#
_cell.length_a   1.000
_cell.length_b   1.000
_cell.length_c   1.000
_cell.angle_alpha   90.00
_cell.angle_beta   90.00
_cell.angle_gamma   90.00
#
_symmetry.space_group_name_H-M   'P 1'
#
loop_
_entity.id
_entity.type
_entity.pdbx_description
1 polymer ?
#
loop_
_entity_poly.entity_id
_entity_poly.type
_entity_poly.pdbx_seq_one_letter_code
_entity_poly.pdbx_strand_id
1 'polypeptide(L)'
;MKTHSIALSFETLTPNQVCAAFSRALRRPCVYTHSPKIDIKVSIPAGYREHLEGIEVLFGQMQAPYFPQPEFINAGHDHDQDHDQDQNHLHTPISTAATPTTTAMTTKTAMMKGTTGIGVGQRQGHGTGKGPGEPYGGNRSLELVDEARSLWEGWRDMEEYAREVFPVEEEANGLDWMI
;
A
#
# COMPACT_ATOMS: atom_id res chain seq x y z
N MET A 1 20.19 -11.73 29.20
CA MET A 1 18.83 -11.52 28.68
C MET A 1 19.00 -10.86 27.31
N LYS A 2 18.44 -11.42 26.23
CA LYS A 2 18.45 -10.74 24.93
C LYS A 2 17.30 -9.73 24.95
N THR A 3 17.60 -8.46 24.66
CA THR A 3 16.60 -7.42 24.43
C THR A 3 15.98 -7.65 23.05
N HIS A 4 14.65 -7.69 22.99
CA HIS A 4 13.89 -7.79 21.75
C HIS A 4 13.52 -6.40 21.24
N SER A 5 13.64 -6.15 19.94
CA SER A 5 13.35 -4.86 19.31
C SER A 5 12.11 -5.01 18.44
N ILE A 6 11.13 -4.15 18.65
CA ILE A 6 9.86 -4.17 17.91
C ILE A 6 9.77 -2.90 17.07
N ALA A 7 9.53 -3.03 15.77
CA ALA A 7 9.21 -1.88 14.93
C ALA A 7 7.76 -1.46 15.21
N LEU A 8 7.57 -0.36 15.93
CA LEU A 8 6.23 0.20 16.18
C LEU A 8 5.70 0.93 14.94
N SER A 9 5.38 0.15 13.92
CA SER A 9 4.76 0.57 12.66
C SER A 9 3.63 -0.38 12.31
N PHE A 10 2.47 0.15 11.97
CA PHE A 10 1.28 -0.67 11.66
C PHE A 10 0.95 -0.69 10.15
N GLU A 11 1.56 0.21 9.40
CA GLU A 11 1.41 0.36 7.96
C GLU A 11 2.73 0.83 7.35
N THR A 12 3.06 0.39 6.14
CA THR A 12 4.24 0.86 5.39
C THR A 12 3.79 1.44 4.07
N LEU A 13 4.02 2.73 3.86
CA LEU A 13 3.59 3.43 2.66
C LEU A 13 4.76 4.16 2.01
N THR A 14 4.81 4.12 0.68
CA THR A 14 5.63 5.05 -0.09
C THR A 14 5.03 6.47 -0.05
N PRO A 15 5.81 7.53 -0.31
CA PRO A 15 5.29 8.89 -0.32
C PRO A 15 4.10 9.11 -1.29
N ASN A 16 4.11 8.41 -2.43
CA ASN A 16 3.01 8.43 -3.38
C ASN A 16 1.74 7.78 -2.82
N GLN A 17 1.87 6.68 -2.06
CA GLN A 17 0.73 6.01 -1.42
C GLN A 17 0.15 6.85 -0.29
N VAL A 18 0.98 7.55 0.48
CA VAL A 18 0.51 8.55 1.46
C VAL A 18 -0.33 9.62 0.75
N CYS A 19 0.18 10.21 -0.33
CA CYS A 19 -0.58 11.20 -1.10
C CYS A 19 -1.89 10.64 -1.67
N ALA A 20 -1.89 9.38 -2.13
CA ALA A 20 -3.10 8.72 -2.59
C ALA A 20 -4.14 8.55 -1.47
N ALA A 21 -3.71 8.17 -0.26
CA ALA A 21 -4.58 8.08 0.92
C ALA A 21 -5.20 9.43 1.29
N PHE A 22 -4.38 10.48 1.36
CA PHE A 22 -4.86 11.86 1.57
C PHE A 22 -5.83 12.30 0.46
N SER A 23 -5.53 11.97 -0.79
CA SER A 23 -6.37 12.38 -1.92
C SER A 23 -7.76 11.74 -1.86
N ARG A 24 -7.84 10.45 -1.51
CA ARG A 24 -9.12 9.76 -1.29
C ARG A 24 -9.86 10.33 -0.07
N ALA A 25 -9.18 10.46 1.06
CA ALA A 25 -9.73 10.96 2.32
C ALA A 25 -10.35 12.35 2.19
N LEU A 26 -9.62 13.28 1.58
CA LEU A 26 -9.99 14.69 1.49
C LEU A 26 -10.77 15.03 0.23
N ARG A 27 -10.92 14.08 -0.71
CA ARG A 27 -11.50 14.28 -2.04
C ARG A 27 -10.86 15.46 -2.80
N ARG A 28 -9.54 15.62 -2.65
CA ARG A 28 -8.74 16.69 -3.26
C ARG A 28 -7.48 16.08 -3.91
N PRO A 29 -6.93 16.66 -4.99
CA PRO A 29 -5.65 16.21 -5.53
C PRO A 29 -4.52 16.39 -4.51
N CYS A 30 -3.74 15.36 -4.27
CA CYS A 30 -2.53 15.40 -3.45
C CYS A 30 -1.40 14.73 -4.23
N VAL A 31 -0.27 15.42 -4.40
CA VAL A 31 0.83 14.98 -5.26
C VAL A 31 2.14 15.08 -4.50
N TYR A 32 2.87 13.98 -4.44
CA TYR A 32 4.22 13.97 -3.90
C TYR A 32 5.20 14.55 -4.92
N THR A 33 6.07 15.45 -4.45
CA THR A 33 7.21 15.95 -5.23
C THR A 33 8.47 15.76 -4.40
N HIS A 34 9.40 14.93 -4.88
CA HIS A 34 10.69 14.76 -4.23
C HIS A 34 11.53 16.03 -4.41
N SER A 35 12.11 16.54 -3.32
CA SER A 35 13.08 17.64 -3.33
C SER A 35 14.41 17.14 -2.76
N PRO A 36 15.56 17.49 -3.38
CA PRO A 36 16.88 17.12 -2.84
C PRO A 36 17.22 17.85 -1.53
N LYS A 37 16.48 18.93 -1.21
CA LYS A 37 16.66 19.74 0.00
C LYS A 37 15.33 19.97 0.70
N ILE A 38 15.35 19.92 2.02
CA ILE A 38 14.18 20.20 2.86
C ILE A 38 13.99 21.72 2.94
N ASP A 39 12.80 22.18 2.53
CA ASP A 39 12.46 23.61 2.52
C ASP A 39 12.09 24.09 3.93
N ILE A 40 13.02 24.79 4.59
CA ILE A 40 12.84 25.30 5.96
C ILE A 40 12.26 26.71 5.91
N LYS A 41 10.94 26.80 6.07
CA LYS A 41 10.18 28.07 6.01
C LYS A 41 10.06 28.81 7.34
N VAL A 42 10.47 28.17 8.44
CA VAL A 42 10.35 28.71 9.80
C VAL A 42 11.67 28.60 10.55
N SER A 43 11.86 29.43 11.57
CA SER A 43 13.04 29.31 12.44
C SER A 43 12.97 28.00 13.23
N ILE A 44 14.07 27.25 13.21
CA ILE A 44 14.21 25.97 13.91
C ILE A 44 15.50 25.95 14.73
N PRO A 45 15.54 25.21 15.85
CA PRO A 45 16.77 25.00 16.61
C PRO A 45 17.87 24.37 15.76
N ALA A 46 19.14 24.71 16.04
CA ALA A 46 20.30 24.21 15.29
C ALA A 46 20.35 22.67 15.23
N GLY A 47 20.11 21.98 16.35
CA GLY A 47 20.09 20.50 16.37
C GLY A 47 19.00 19.89 15.48
N TYR A 48 17.86 20.57 15.29
CA TYR A 48 16.84 20.10 14.35
C TYR A 48 17.28 20.31 12.90
N ARG A 49 17.98 21.41 12.61
CA ARG A 49 18.59 21.64 11.28
C ARG A 49 19.61 20.56 10.94
N GLU A 50 20.53 20.26 11.85
CA GLU A 50 21.54 19.21 11.68
C GLU A 50 20.89 17.84 11.46
N HIS A 51 19.80 17.55 12.18
CA HIS A 51 19.02 16.33 11.97
C HIS A 51 18.40 16.25 10.56
N LEU A 52 17.81 17.35 10.07
CA LEU A 52 17.24 17.42 8.71
C LEU A 52 18.30 17.24 7.63
N GLU A 53 19.49 17.81 7.80
CA GLU A 53 20.63 17.60 6.89
C GLU A 53 21.04 16.11 6.83
N GLY A 54 21.02 15.42 7.97
CA GLY A 54 21.22 13.97 8.02
C GLY A 54 20.15 13.18 7.23
N ILE A 55 18.88 13.59 7.32
CA ILE A 55 17.76 12.99 6.57
C ILE A 55 17.96 13.17 5.05
N GLU A 56 18.39 14.34 4.59
CA GLU A 56 18.67 14.60 3.17
C GLU A 56 19.73 13.65 2.61
N VAL A 57 20.79 13.37 3.38
CA VAL A 57 21.84 12.44 2.97
C VAL A 57 21.32 11.00 3.03
N LEU A 58 20.79 10.56 4.17
CA LEU A 58 20.39 9.16 4.38
C LEU A 58 19.25 8.72 3.46
N PHE A 59 18.19 9.51 3.39
CA PHE A 59 16.98 9.12 2.65
C PHE A 59 16.93 9.76 1.26
N GLY A 60 17.49 10.94 1.06
CA GLY A 60 17.53 11.59 -0.24
C GLY A 60 18.63 11.03 -1.14
N GLN A 61 19.88 10.98 -0.66
CA GLN A 61 21.03 10.57 -1.47
C GLN A 61 21.27 9.07 -1.41
N MET A 62 21.28 8.48 -0.22
CA MET A 62 21.61 7.07 -0.02
C MET A 62 20.40 6.14 -0.16
N GLN A 63 19.17 6.66 -0.12
CA GLN A 63 17.92 5.89 -0.16
C GLN A 63 17.92 4.75 0.90
N ALA A 64 18.47 5.02 2.07
CA ALA A 64 18.60 4.02 3.13
C ALA A 64 17.23 3.56 3.64
N PRO A 65 17.08 2.30 4.09
CA PRO A 65 15.88 1.87 4.78
C PRO A 65 15.71 2.63 6.10
N TYR A 66 14.48 3.04 6.40
CA TYR A 66 14.14 3.74 7.65
C TYR A 66 14.50 2.94 8.91
N PHE A 67 14.32 1.62 8.86
CA PHE A 67 14.76 0.68 9.88
C PHE A 67 15.93 -0.15 9.30
N PRO A 68 17.20 0.28 9.48
CA PRO A 68 18.35 -0.36 8.86
C PRO A 68 18.86 -1.60 9.59
N GLN A 69 18.23 -1.99 10.71
CA GLN A 69 18.62 -3.17 11.46
C GLN A 69 18.31 -4.43 10.64
N PRO A 70 19.24 -5.41 10.56
CA PRO A 70 19.05 -6.61 9.73
C PRO A 70 17.75 -7.36 10.00
N GLU A 71 17.31 -7.42 11.26
CA GLU A 71 16.05 -8.01 11.68
C GLU A 71 14.81 -7.35 11.05
N PHE A 72 14.90 -6.07 10.68
CA PHE A 72 13.80 -5.34 10.01
C PHE A 72 13.96 -5.26 8.49
N ILE A 73 15.16 -5.57 7.97
CA ILE A 73 15.44 -5.64 6.53
C ILE A 73 15.11 -7.04 5.98
N ASN A 74 15.59 -8.08 6.66
CA ASN A 74 15.53 -9.48 6.19
C ASN A 74 14.17 -10.13 6.38
N ALA A 75 13.28 -9.49 7.14
CA ALA A 75 11.87 -9.83 7.26
C ALA A 75 11.11 -9.83 5.90
N GLY A 76 11.78 -9.54 4.78
CA GLY A 76 11.23 -9.57 3.43
C GLY A 76 11.92 -10.49 2.43
N HIS A 77 12.76 -11.46 2.83
CA HIS A 77 13.52 -12.30 1.88
C HIS A 77 13.22 -13.82 1.88
N ASP A 78 12.34 -14.35 2.73
CA ASP A 78 12.22 -15.82 2.92
C ASP A 78 11.03 -16.52 2.22
N HIS A 79 10.33 -15.90 1.25
CA HIS A 79 9.12 -16.51 0.67
C HIS A 79 9.04 -16.68 -0.85
N ASP A 80 10.16 -16.95 -1.54
CA ASP A 80 10.15 -17.32 -2.96
C ASP A 80 10.64 -18.76 -3.27
N GLN A 81 10.60 -19.67 -2.30
CA GLN A 81 10.74 -21.12 -2.55
C GLN A 81 9.81 -21.92 -1.65
N ASP A 82 8.63 -22.28 -2.16
CA ASP A 82 8.08 -23.65 -2.13
C ASP A 82 6.59 -23.67 -2.51
N HIS A 83 6.29 -24.10 -3.73
CA HIS A 83 5.45 -25.29 -4.02
C HIS A 83 4.99 -25.32 -5.49
N ASP A 84 5.75 -26.02 -6.33
CA ASP A 84 5.13 -26.79 -7.42
C ASP A 84 5.95 -28.07 -7.65
N GLN A 85 5.71 -29.05 -6.77
CA GLN A 85 6.04 -30.45 -7.04
C GLN A 85 4.84 -31.27 -6.60
N ASP A 86 3.94 -31.55 -7.55
CA ASP A 86 3.22 -32.82 -7.51
C ASP A 86 3.49 -33.58 -8.81
N GLN A 87 4.25 -34.65 -8.65
CA GLN A 87 4.53 -35.63 -9.68
C GLN A 87 3.26 -36.45 -9.92
N ASN A 88 2.84 -36.58 -11.17
CA ASN A 88 2.11 -37.79 -11.57
C ASN A 88 2.71 -38.33 -12.88
N HIS A 89 3.50 -39.39 -12.73
CA HIS A 89 3.92 -40.27 -13.80
C HIS A 89 2.69 -40.97 -14.42
N LEU A 90 2.64 -41.16 -15.74
CA LEU A 90 2.90 -42.47 -16.39
C LEU A 90 2.39 -42.59 -17.86
N HIS A 91 3.32 -42.92 -18.77
CA HIS A 91 3.24 -43.62 -20.08
C HIS A 91 2.52 -43.04 -21.34
N THR A 92 3.35 -42.75 -22.35
CA THR A 92 3.12 -42.79 -23.83
C THR A 92 3.00 -44.25 -24.35
N PRO A 93 2.35 -44.56 -25.51
CA PRO A 93 2.95 -44.31 -26.85
C PRO A 93 2.00 -44.05 -28.09
N ILE A 94 2.54 -43.22 -29.01
CA ILE A 94 2.59 -43.30 -30.50
C ILE A 94 1.33 -43.32 -31.43
N SER A 95 1.41 -42.42 -32.44
CA SER A 95 0.78 -42.32 -33.80
C SER A 95 -0.76 -42.16 -33.90
N THR A 96 -1.33 -41.25 -34.72
CA THR A 96 -1.15 -41.13 -36.19
C THR A 96 -1.83 -39.84 -36.72
N ALA A 97 -1.21 -39.20 -37.72
CA ALA A 97 -1.72 -38.39 -38.85
C ALA A 97 -2.96 -37.46 -38.74
N ALA A 98 -2.79 -36.20 -39.20
CA ALA A 98 -3.47 -35.56 -40.35
C ALA A 98 -3.85 -34.07 -40.13
N THR A 99 -3.20 -33.18 -40.88
CA THR A 99 -3.72 -31.87 -41.36
C THR A 99 -4.86 -32.09 -42.36
N PRO A 100 -5.87 -31.18 -42.52
CA PRO A 100 -5.66 -29.93 -43.28
C PRO A 100 -6.56 -28.69 -42.97
N THR A 101 -6.02 -27.50 -43.27
CA THR A 101 -6.60 -26.42 -44.11
C THR A 101 -7.85 -25.61 -43.67
N THR A 102 -7.59 -24.31 -43.40
CA THR A 102 -8.25 -23.08 -43.95
C THR A 102 -9.73 -22.79 -43.67
N THR A 103 -10.04 -21.59 -43.15
CA THR A 103 -10.76 -20.49 -43.84
C THR A 103 -11.18 -19.39 -42.84
N ALA A 104 -11.17 -18.16 -43.36
CA ALA A 104 -11.31 -16.87 -42.71
C ALA A 104 -12.75 -16.35 -42.53
N MET A 105 -12.82 -15.09 -42.05
CA MET A 105 -13.86 -14.06 -42.24
C MET A 105 -14.95 -13.94 -41.16
N THR A 106 -14.98 -12.82 -40.41
CA THR A 106 -15.86 -11.62 -40.59
C THR A 106 -17.27 -11.92 -40.04
N THR A 107 -17.87 -11.19 -39.09
CA THR A 107 -18.41 -9.83 -39.24
C THR A 107 -19.05 -9.35 -37.92
N LYS A 108 -18.77 -8.09 -37.55
CA LYS A 108 -19.65 -7.03 -37.02
C LYS A 108 -20.96 -7.32 -36.25
N THR A 109 -21.06 -6.60 -35.12
CA THR A 109 -22.18 -5.75 -34.65
C THR A 109 -23.45 -6.41 -34.10
N ALA A 110 -23.77 -6.13 -32.83
CA ALA A 110 -25.11 -5.73 -32.39
C ALA A 110 -25.08 -5.02 -31.03
N MET A 111 -25.71 -3.85 -30.97
CA MET A 111 -26.05 -3.10 -29.77
C MET A 111 -27.39 -3.59 -29.19
N MET A 112 -27.59 -3.55 -27.87
CA MET A 112 -28.87 -3.28 -27.18
C MET A 112 -28.62 -3.27 -25.65
N LYS A 113 -28.81 -2.12 -24.96
CA LYS A 113 -30.04 -1.70 -24.25
C LYS A 113 -30.44 -2.77 -23.22
N GLY A 114 -30.08 -2.66 -21.94
CA GLY A 114 -30.62 -1.73 -20.96
C GLY A 114 -31.98 -2.21 -20.46
N THR A 115 -32.11 -2.63 -19.19
CA THR A 115 -33.31 -2.49 -18.32
C THR A 115 -33.00 -2.98 -16.90
N THR A 116 -33.52 -2.20 -15.95
CA THR A 116 -33.64 -2.27 -14.48
C THR A 116 -33.65 -3.61 -13.75
N GLY A 117 -33.04 -3.61 -12.55
CA GLY A 117 -33.35 -4.54 -11.46
C GLY A 117 -33.22 -3.84 -10.10
N ILE A 118 -34.34 -3.53 -9.47
CA ILE A 118 -34.43 -3.12 -8.06
C ILE A 118 -34.29 -4.38 -7.21
N GLY A 119 -33.28 -4.42 -6.34
CA GLY A 119 -33.07 -5.46 -5.35
C GLY A 119 -32.84 -4.83 -3.98
N VAL A 120 -33.88 -4.85 -3.15
CA VAL A 120 -33.86 -4.48 -1.74
C VAL A 120 -33.06 -5.54 -0.98
N GLY A 121 -31.97 -5.14 -0.33
CA GLY A 121 -31.08 -6.01 0.43
C GLY A 121 -30.65 -5.36 1.74
N GLN A 122 -31.22 -5.88 2.82
CA GLN A 122 -30.99 -5.63 4.24
C GLN A 122 -29.50 -5.49 4.61
N ARG A 123 -29.08 -4.33 5.15
CA ARG A 123 -27.73 -4.14 5.71
C ARG A 123 -27.80 -4.03 7.23
N GLN A 124 -27.49 -5.13 7.90
CA GLN A 124 -27.13 -5.14 9.30
C GLN A 124 -25.67 -5.57 9.39
N GLY A 125 -24.81 -4.63 9.75
CA GLY A 125 -23.39 -4.81 9.90
C GLY A 125 -22.77 -3.49 10.31
N HIS A 126 -22.37 -3.38 11.58
CA HIS A 126 -21.48 -2.32 12.05
C HIS A 126 -20.18 -2.45 11.25
N GLY A 127 -20.05 -1.64 10.21
CA GLY A 127 -18.79 -1.52 9.47
C GLY A 127 -17.83 -0.71 10.31
N THR A 128 -16.85 -1.36 10.94
CA THR A 128 -15.58 -0.70 11.20
C THR A 128 -15.09 -0.18 9.84
N GLY A 129 -14.80 1.11 9.73
CA GLY A 129 -14.45 1.80 8.47
C GLY A 129 -13.17 1.32 7.77
N LYS A 130 -12.76 0.06 7.97
CA LYS A 130 -11.74 -0.63 7.19
C LYS A 130 -12.22 -0.63 5.75
N GLY A 131 -11.58 0.18 4.91
CA GLY A 131 -11.77 0.17 3.46
C GLY A 131 -11.60 -1.26 2.92
N PRO A 132 -12.02 -1.53 1.67
CA PRO A 132 -11.80 -2.83 1.06
C PRO A 132 -10.32 -3.20 1.25
N GLY A 133 -10.09 -4.42 1.73
CA GLY A 133 -8.78 -4.98 2.10
C GLY A 133 -7.87 -5.13 0.89
N GLU A 134 -7.52 -4.00 0.30
CA GLU A 134 -6.54 -3.86 -0.75
C GLU A 134 -5.18 -3.78 -0.07
N PRO A 135 -4.21 -4.63 -0.44
CA PRO A 135 -2.91 -4.60 0.18
C PRO A 135 -2.25 -3.33 -0.35
N TYR A 136 -2.30 -2.24 0.43
CA TYR A 136 -1.47 -1.07 0.15
C TYR A 136 -0.02 -1.48 0.41
N GLY A 137 0.54 -2.16 -0.59
CA GLY A 137 1.88 -2.71 -0.62
C GLY A 137 2.89 -1.59 -0.74
N GLY A 138 3.49 -1.22 0.38
CA GLY A 138 4.92 -0.94 0.36
C GLY A 138 5.66 -2.25 0.15
N ASN A 139 6.73 -2.26 -0.65
CA ASN A 139 7.58 -3.44 -0.89
C ASN A 139 8.40 -3.85 0.37
N ARG A 140 7.81 -3.82 1.56
CA ARG A 140 8.36 -4.40 2.78
C ARG A 140 7.27 -5.24 3.43
N SER A 141 7.60 -6.51 3.53
CA SER A 141 6.80 -7.63 3.98
C SER A 141 5.96 -7.33 5.21
N LEU A 142 4.78 -7.96 5.27
CA LEU A 142 3.89 -8.02 6.43
C LEU A 142 4.67 -8.18 7.74
N GLU A 143 5.78 -8.95 7.71
CA GLU A 143 6.62 -9.23 8.86
C GLU A 143 7.12 -7.99 9.63
N LEU A 144 7.42 -6.87 8.97
CA LEU A 144 7.88 -5.66 9.68
C LEU A 144 6.80 -5.10 10.62
N VAL A 145 5.54 -5.21 10.21
CA VAL A 145 4.39 -4.62 10.91
C VAL A 145 3.60 -5.67 11.71
N ASP A 146 3.87 -6.96 11.49
CA ASP A 146 3.12 -8.07 12.07
C ASP A 146 3.16 -8.06 13.59
N GLU A 147 4.33 -7.87 14.19
CA GLU A 147 4.44 -7.83 15.63
C GLU A 147 3.65 -6.65 16.22
N ALA A 148 3.79 -5.44 15.66
CA ALA A 148 3.02 -4.29 16.10
C ALA A 148 1.50 -4.53 15.99
N ARG A 149 1.04 -5.06 14.84
CA ARG A 149 -0.38 -5.39 14.61
C ARG A 149 -0.90 -6.46 15.58
N SER A 150 -0.06 -7.43 15.95
CA SER A 150 -0.41 -8.46 16.94
C SER A 150 -0.55 -7.89 18.36
N LEU A 151 0.23 -6.84 18.69
CA LEU A 151 0.13 -6.15 19.97
C LEU A 151 -1.13 -5.29 20.07
N TRP A 152 -1.61 -4.74 18.95
CA TRP A 152 -2.78 -3.89 18.92
C TRP A 152 -3.51 -3.95 17.58
N GLU A 153 -4.68 -4.61 17.57
CA GLU A 153 -5.50 -4.79 16.34
C GLU A 153 -6.31 -3.54 15.95
N GLY A 154 -6.50 -2.59 16.88
CA GLY A 154 -7.28 -1.36 16.70
C GLY A 154 -6.49 -0.18 16.15
N TRP A 155 -5.41 -0.44 15.40
CA TRP A 155 -4.62 0.60 14.77
C TRP A 155 -5.41 1.28 13.64
N ARG A 156 -5.07 2.53 13.35
CA ARG A 156 -5.70 3.34 12.30
C ARG A 156 -4.73 3.51 11.13
N ASP A 157 -5.24 3.35 9.91
CA ASP A 157 -4.46 3.57 8.69
C ASP A 157 -4.34 5.07 8.35
N MET A 158 -3.49 5.37 7.37
CA MET A 158 -3.25 6.74 6.93
C MET A 158 -4.48 7.43 6.34
N GLU A 159 -5.39 6.69 5.69
CA GLU A 159 -6.59 7.25 5.09
C GLU A 159 -7.63 7.64 6.16
N GLU A 160 -7.79 6.81 7.18
CA GLU A 160 -8.62 7.11 8.36
C GLU A 160 -8.09 8.34 9.09
N TYR A 161 -6.77 8.42 9.34
CA TYR A 161 -6.16 9.63 9.92
C TYR A 161 -6.44 10.87 9.07
N ALA A 162 -6.17 10.80 7.76
CA ALA A 162 -6.35 11.94 6.86
C ALA A 162 -7.81 12.39 6.74
N ARG A 163 -8.77 11.48 6.92
CA ARG A 163 -10.21 11.77 6.81
C ARG A 163 -10.82 12.26 8.11
N GLU A 164 -10.40 11.71 9.24
CA GLU A 164 -11.11 11.87 10.52
C GLU A 164 -10.35 12.71 11.54
N VAL A 165 -9.02 12.80 11.44
CA VAL A 165 -8.17 13.49 12.43
C VAL A 165 -7.54 14.75 11.83
N PHE A 166 -6.91 14.63 10.66
CA PHE A 166 -6.17 15.73 10.04
C PHE A 166 -7.00 17.03 9.88
N PRO A 167 -8.28 17.01 9.43
CA PRO A 167 -9.11 18.21 9.38
C PRO A 167 -9.28 18.93 10.72
N VAL A 168 -9.44 18.17 11.81
CA VAL A 168 -9.69 18.70 13.15
C VAL A 168 -8.41 19.33 13.72
N GLU A 169 -7.25 18.71 13.46
CA GLU A 169 -5.95 19.26 13.86
C GLU A 169 -5.63 20.55 13.11
N GLU A 170 -5.92 20.60 11.81
CA GLU A 170 -5.70 21.79 10.98
C GLU A 170 -6.63 22.94 11.40
N GLU A 171 -7.90 22.66 11.71
CA GLU A 171 -8.82 23.65 12.29
C GLU A 171 -8.33 24.16 13.64
N ALA A 172 -7.84 23.28 14.51
CA ALA A 172 -7.25 23.65 15.80
C ALA A 172 -5.98 24.51 15.66
N ASN A 173 -5.25 24.35 14.55
CA ASN A 173 -4.11 25.20 14.17
C ASN A 173 -4.55 26.52 13.51
N GLY A 174 -5.85 26.77 13.35
CA GLY A 174 -6.42 28.00 12.82
C GLY A 174 -6.58 28.05 11.31
N LEU A 175 -6.52 26.90 10.62
CA LEU A 175 -6.73 26.79 9.19
C LEU A 175 -8.21 26.53 8.87
N ASP A 176 -8.71 27.07 7.75
CA ASP A 176 -10.14 27.10 7.40
C ASP A 176 -10.48 26.42 6.06
N TRP A 177 -9.50 25.74 5.44
CA TRP A 177 -9.65 25.14 4.11
C TRP A 177 -10.63 23.96 4.04
N MET A 178 -11.07 23.45 5.20
CA MET A 178 -11.96 22.30 5.32
C MET A 178 -13.41 22.58 4.91
N ILE A 179 -13.83 23.84 4.95
CA ILE A 179 -15.22 24.29 4.73
C ILE A 179 -15.56 24.36 3.22
#